data_AF-A0AAJ4YD80-F1
#
_entry.id   AF-A0AAJ4YD80-F1
#
_cell.length_a   1.000
_cell.length_b   1.000
_cell.length_c   1.000
_cell.angle_alpha   90.00
_cell.angle_beta   90.00
_cell.angle_gamma   90.00
#
_symmetry.space_group_name_H-M   'P 1'
#
loop_
_entity.id
_entity.type
_entity.pdbx_description
1 polymer ?
#
loop_
_entity_poly.entity_id
_entity_poly.type
_entity_poly.pdbx_seq_one_letter_code
_entity_poly.pdbx_strand_id
1 'polypeptide(L)' 'MPAHRPITAQRIVNKLREHGLEVVSARNTAVLEAVADLPPVVISDLFGVGATSAHRWAWFAQDSWAQYLAACQATE' A
#
# COMPACT_ATOMS: atom_id res chain seq x y z
N MET A 1 2.23 -27.29 -7.81
CA MET A 1 2.95 -26.25 -8.60
C MET A 1 4.37 -26.18 -8.06
N PRO A 2 5.43 -26.33 -8.87
CA PRO A 2 6.78 -26.28 -8.34
C PRO A 2 7.12 -24.84 -7.89
N ALA A 3 7.68 -24.70 -6.69
CA ALA A 3 7.85 -23.45 -5.94
C ALA A 3 8.93 -22.49 -6.49
N HIS A 4 9.54 -22.79 -7.66
CA HIS A 4 10.71 -22.07 -8.18
C HIS A 4 10.40 -21.19 -9.40
N ARG A 5 9.14 -21.08 -9.84
CA ARG A 5 8.79 -20.21 -10.97
C ARG A 5 8.18 -18.89 -10.50
N PRO A 6 8.81 -17.73 -10.76
CA PRO A 6 8.21 -16.44 -10.44
C PRO A 6 6.88 -16.31 -11.17
N ILE A 7 5.85 -15.91 -10.43
CA ILE A 7 4.54 -15.63 -11.00
C ILE A 7 4.61 -14.30 -11.76
N THR A 8 4.14 -14.27 -13.00
CA THR A 8 4.11 -13.02 -13.77
C THR A 8 2.98 -12.12 -13.25
N ALA A 9 3.15 -10.80 -13.37
CA ALA A 9 2.15 -9.82 -12.93
C ALA A 9 0.76 -10.10 -13.55
N GLN A 10 0.72 -10.44 -14.84
CA GLN A 10 -0.50 -10.81 -15.55
C GLN A 10 -1.19 -12.06 -14.95
N ARG A 11 -0.40 -13.03 -14.47
CA ARG A 11 -0.93 -14.24 -13.85
C ARG A 11 -1.47 -13.99 -12.44
N ILE A 12 -0.91 -13.02 -11.72
CA ILE A 12 -1.49 -12.50 -10.47
C ILE A 12 -2.83 -11.81 -10.75
N VAL A 13 -2.87 -10.91 -11.75
CA VAL A 13 -4.09 -10.17 -12.12
C VAL A 13 -5.23 -11.10 -12.47
N ASN A 14 -4.97 -12.12 -13.30
CA ASN A 14 -5.99 -13.11 -13.66
C ASN A 14 -6.52 -13.86 -12.43
N LYS A 15 -5.62 -14.28 -11.53
CA LYS A 15 -6.00 -14.98 -10.29
C LYS A 15 -6.84 -14.11 -9.36
N LEU A 16 -6.55 -12.81 -9.30
CA LEU A 16 -7.35 -11.86 -8.51
C LEU A 16 -8.75 -11.69 -9.12
N ARG A 17 -8.85 -11.55 -10.45
CA ARG A 17 -10.14 -11.48 -11.16
C ARG A 17 -10.98 -12.75 -11.01
N GLU A 18 -10.35 -13.93 -11.02
CA GLU A 18 -11.02 -15.21 -10.74
C GLU A 18 -11.71 -15.22 -9.36
N HIS A 19 -11.20 -14.43 -8.41
CA HIS A 19 -11.78 -14.25 -7.07
C HIS A 19 -12.65 -12.99 -6.94
N GLY A 20 -13.02 -12.34 -8.05
CA GLY A 20 -13.85 -11.12 -8.05
C GLY A 20 -13.11 -9.86 -7.62
N LEU A 21 -11.78 -9.90 -7.53
CA LEU A 21 -10.94 -8.76 -7.17
C LEU A 21 -10.47 -8.07 -8.45
N GLU A 22 -11.13 -6.99 -8.83
CA GLU A 22 -10.67 -6.16 -9.94
C GLU A 22 -9.35 -5.46 -9.59
N VAL A 23 -8.34 -5.67 -10.43
CA VAL A 23 -7.03 -5.05 -10.25
C VAL A 23 -6.97 -3.78 -11.08
N VAL A 24 -7.08 -2.64 -10.41
CA VAL A 24 -6.89 -1.33 -11.02
C VAL A 24 -5.44 -0.91 -10.80
N SER A 25 -4.58 -1.14 -11.81
CA SER A 25 -3.15 -0.84 -11.71
C SER A 25 -2.88 0.61 -11.33
N ALA A 26 -3.61 1.57 -11.93
CA ALA A 26 -3.51 2.99 -11.61
C ALA A 26 -3.85 3.29 -10.14
N ARG A 27 -4.85 2.61 -9.56
CA ARG A 27 -5.20 2.75 -8.15
C ARG A 27 -4.10 2.22 -7.24
N ASN A 28 -3.55 1.05 -7.56
CA ASN A 28 -2.49 0.45 -6.77
C ASN A 28 -1.21 1.30 -6.81
N THR A 29 -0.89 1.88 -7.97
CA THR A 29 0.22 2.84 -8.11
C THR A 29 -0.04 4.11 -7.32
N ALA A 30 -1.22 4.73 -7.47
CA ALA A 30 -1.56 5.95 -6.74
C ALA A 30 -1.58 5.73 -5.21
N VAL A 31 -2.03 4.56 -4.75
CA VAL A 31 -1.98 4.19 -3.33
C VAL A 31 -0.54 4.00 -2.86
N LEU A 32 0.32 3.38 -3.66
CA LEU A 32 1.73 3.20 -3.31
C LEU A 32 2.48 4.54 -3.24
N GLU A 33 2.22 5.44 -4.19
CA GLU A 33 2.74 6.82 -4.18
C GLU A 33 2.22 7.59 -2.96
N ALA A 34 0.91 7.55 -2.70
CA ALA A 34 0.33 8.22 -1.53
C ALA A 34 0.92 7.69 -0.21
N VAL A 35 1.18 6.38 -0.12
CA VAL A 35 1.80 5.74 1.05
C VAL A 35 3.28 6.13 1.23
N ALA A 36 3.93 6.72 0.23
CA ALA A 36 5.28 7.29 0.39
C ALA A 36 5.26 8.72 0.95
N ASP A 37 4.14 9.43 0.83
CA ASP A 37 4.05 10.84 1.22
C ASP A 37 3.14 11.07 2.45
N LEU A 38 2.21 10.16 2.75
CA LEU A 38 1.17 10.35 3.77
C LEU A 38 1.16 9.25 4.85
N PRO A 39 1.10 9.62 6.14
CA PRO A 39 1.08 8.68 7.24
C PRO A 39 -0.05 7.64 7.13
N PRO A 40 0.17 6.40 7.63
CA PRO A 40 -0.81 5.32 7.58
C PRO A 40 -2.21 5.69 8.12
N VAL A 41 -2.28 6.55 9.14
CA VAL A 41 -3.56 7.02 9.70
C VAL A 41 -4.33 7.91 8.72
N VAL A 42 -3.64 8.75 7.96
CA VAL A 42 -4.24 9.63 6.94
C VAL A 42 -4.66 8.79 5.72
N ILE A 43 -3.84 7.82 5.32
CA ILE A 43 -4.18 6.84 4.28
C ILE A 43 -5.42 6.02 4.67
N SER A 44 -5.50 5.61 5.93
CA SER A 44 -6.64 4.85 6.46
C SER A 44 -7.94 5.63 6.32
N ASP A 45 -7.92 6.91 6.69
CA ASP A 45 -9.07 7.81 6.60
C ASP A 45 -9.45 8.12 5.14
N LEU A 46 -8.47 8.52 4.32
CA LEU A 46 -8.70 8.91 2.92
C LEU A 46 -9.19 7.76 2.02
N PHE A 47 -8.66 6.55 2.22
CA PHE A 47 -8.95 5.41 1.35
C PHE A 47 -9.90 4.39 1.97
N GLY A 48 -10.39 4.64 3.19
CA GLY A 48 -11.28 3.72 3.91
C GLY A 48 -10.65 2.35 4.18
N VAL A 49 -9.32 2.27 4.26
CA VAL A 49 -8.58 1.04 4.52
C VAL A 49 -8.32 0.91 6.02
N GLY A 50 -8.38 -0.30 6.58
CA GLY A 50 -8.07 -0.46 8.00
C GLY A 50 -6.63 -0.05 8.35
N ALA A 51 -6.43 0.60 9.50
CA ALA A 51 -5.12 1.12 9.92
C ALA A 51 -3.99 0.07 9.88
N THR A 52 -4.29 -1.19 10.22
CA THR A 52 -3.34 -2.31 10.11
C THR A 52 -2.87 -2.56 8.68
N SER A 53 -3.77 -2.43 7.70
CA SER A 53 -3.44 -2.60 6.28
C SER A 53 -2.58 -1.43 5.78
N ALA A 54 -2.93 -0.20 6.15
CA ALA A 54 -2.14 0.98 5.82
C ALA A 54 -0.71 0.90 6.39
N HIS A 55 -0.56 0.45 7.65
CA HIS A 55 0.76 0.23 8.26
C HIS A 55 1.60 -0.81 7.53
N ARG A 56 0.98 -1.91 7.07
CA ARG A 56 1.69 -2.93 6.29
C ARG A 56 2.15 -2.38 4.94
N TRP A 57 1.33 -1.56 4.28
CA TRP A 57 1.70 -0.94 3.02
C TRP A 57 2.87 0.03 3.17
N ALA A 58 2.88 0.84 4.22
CA ALA A 58 4.00 1.71 4.54
C ALA A 58 5.31 0.95 4.79
N TRP A 59 5.23 -0.20 5.47
CA TRP A 59 6.40 -1.07 5.66
C TRP A 59 6.94 -1.64 4.33
N PHE A 60 6.05 -2.02 3.41
CA PHE A 60 6.45 -2.48 2.07
C PHE A 60 7.04 -1.36 1.20
N ALA A 61 6.57 -0.12 1.37
CA ALA A 61 7.14 1.05 0.70
C ALA A 61 8.53 1.44 1.24
N GLN A 62 9.00 0.80 2.33
CA GLN A 62 10.27 1.10 3.01
C GLN A 62 10.39 2.56 3.45
N ASP A 63 9.27 3.25 3.61
CA ASP A 63 9.28 4.67 3.93
C ASP A 63 9.34 4.92 5.44
N SER A 64 10.20 5.89 5.83
CA SER A 64 10.47 6.23 7.23
C SER A 64 9.72 7.50 7.60
N TRP A 65 8.71 7.35 8.45
CA TRP A 65 7.83 8.41 8.94
C TRP A 65 8.46 9.37 9.96
N ALA A 66 9.79 9.29 10.13
CA ALA A 66 10.53 10.10 11.09
C ALA A 66 10.33 11.60 10.83
N GLN A 67 10.22 12.02 9.56
CA GLN A 67 9.98 13.41 9.20
C GLN A 67 8.57 13.89 9.59
N TYR A 68 7.53 13.08 9.36
CA TYR A 68 6.17 13.41 9.78
C TYR A 68 6.06 13.54 11.31
N LEU A 69 6.64 12.58 12.05
CA LEU A 69 6.65 12.63 13.51
C LEU A 69 7.40 13.86 14.03
N ALA A 70 8.53 14.20 13.42
CA ALA A 70 9.28 15.43 13.76
C ALA A 70 8.45 16.70 13.49
N ALA A 71 7.69 16.74 12.39
CA ALA A 71 6.80 17.86 12.08
C ALA A 71 5.66 18.00 13.11
N CYS A 72 5.04 16.89 13.52
CA CYS A 72 4.01 16.91 14.57
C CYS A 72 4.55 17.42 15.91
N GLN A 73 5.76 17.00 16.30
CA GLN A 73 6.39 17.46 17.54
C GLN A 73 6.82 18.94 17.48
N ALA A 74 7.08 19.50 16.29
CA ALA A 74 7.39 20.92 16.11
C ALA A 74 6.15 21.83 16.17
N THR A 75 4.95 21.25 16.08
CA THR A 75 3.67 21.98 16.16
C THR A 75 3.01 21.95 17.55
N GLU A 76 3.63 21.26 18.53
CA GLU A 76 3.33 21.38 19.96
C GLU A 76 4.21 22.45 20.62
#